data_AF-A0A238C5V4-F1
#
_entry.id   AF-A0A238C5V4-F1
#
_cell.length_a   1.000
_cell.length_b   1.000
_cell.length_c   1.000
_cell.angle_alpha   90.00
_cell.angle_beta   90.00
_cell.angle_gamma   90.00
#
_symmetry.space_group_name_H-M   'P 1'
#
loop_
_entity.id
_entity.type
_entity.pdbx_description
1 polymer ?
#
loop_
_entity_poly.entity_id
_entity_poly.type
_entity_poly.pdbx_seq_one_letter_code
_entity_poly.pdbx_strand_id
1 'polypeptide(L)'
;MSANASTSFEPLNPHKVFILEKRIKKETKIRRQPVKNFMKRKIVKSDMKKLKYSQFEPLYELWCDYFSTLVNGSGSQCDARVLRADYHGCMLMVAEAANPTQIGICGIVTRETRQTFMLITKQDRLISAF
;
A
#
# COMPACT_ATOMS: atom_id res chain seq x y z
N MET A 1 -31.79 70.07 -22.60
CA MET A 1 -31.27 69.01 -23.51
C MET A 1 -30.14 69.67 -24.29
N SER A 2 -28.89 69.25 -24.34
CA SER A 2 -28.18 68.06 -23.89
C SER A 2 -26.70 68.45 -23.64
N ALA A 3 -26.00 67.57 -22.93
CA ALA A 3 -24.61 67.54 -22.49
C ALA A 3 -23.53 68.18 -23.39
N ASN A 4 -22.40 68.54 -22.76
CA ASN A 4 -21.10 67.91 -23.08
C ASN A 4 -20.12 68.09 -21.91
N ALA A 5 -19.80 66.99 -21.24
CA ALA A 5 -18.73 66.91 -20.26
C ALA A 5 -17.39 66.74 -20.99
N SER A 6 -16.45 67.63 -20.75
CA SER A 6 -15.04 67.43 -21.09
C SER A 6 -14.22 67.73 -19.84
N THR A 7 -13.87 66.69 -19.10
CA THR A 7 -12.91 66.79 -18.01
C THR A 7 -11.61 66.17 -18.52
N SER A 8 -10.68 67.06 -18.87
CA SER A 8 -9.29 66.74 -19.17
C SER A 8 -8.65 66.03 -17.98
N PHE A 9 -7.99 64.89 -18.25
CA PHE A 9 -7.22 64.14 -17.27
C PHE A 9 -5.74 64.47 -17.48
N GLU A 10 -5.15 65.26 -16.60
CA GLU A 10 -3.71 65.57 -16.57
C GLU A 10 -3.01 64.58 -15.63
N PRO A 11 -2.09 63.72 -16.12
CA PRO A 11 -1.38 62.79 -15.27
C PRO A 11 -0.25 63.50 -14.49
N LEU A 12 -0.45 63.62 -13.18
CA LEU A 12 0.55 64.00 -12.19
C LEU A 12 1.72 62.99 -12.18
N ASN A 13 2.89 63.46 -12.59
CA ASN A 13 4.25 63.02 -12.21
C ASN A 13 5.12 62.41 -13.34
N PRO A 14 6.00 63.22 -13.98
CA PRO A 14 6.75 62.84 -15.18
C PRO A 14 8.01 61.97 -14.97
N HIS A 15 8.42 61.60 -13.73
CA HIS A 15 9.69 60.88 -13.52
C HIS A 15 9.61 59.74 -12.51
N LYS A 16 8.83 58.70 -12.82
CA LYS A 16 9.00 57.38 -12.17
C LYS A 16 8.97 56.28 -13.22
N VAL A 17 10.14 55.98 -13.78
CA VAL A 17 10.31 54.84 -14.70
C VAL A 17 10.20 53.56 -13.87
N PHE A 18 9.06 52.88 -13.94
CA PHE A 18 8.92 51.52 -13.45
C PHE A 18 9.41 50.58 -14.56
N ILE A 19 10.59 49.99 -14.39
CA ILE A 19 11.03 48.89 -15.24
C ILE A 19 10.18 47.67 -14.85
N LEU A 20 9.03 47.51 -15.50
CA LEU A 20 8.11 46.37 -15.39
C LEU A 20 8.61 45.16 -16.17
N GLU A 21 9.94 44.97 -16.25
CA GLU A 21 10.48 43.75 -16.80
C GLU A 21 10.14 42.62 -15.82
N LYS A 22 9.04 41.91 -16.10
CA LYS A 22 8.80 40.59 -15.54
C LYS A 22 10.08 39.80 -15.80
N ARG A 23 10.92 39.61 -14.78
CA ARG A 23 11.98 38.60 -14.82
C ARG A 23 11.27 37.28 -15.09
N ILE A 24 11.30 36.84 -16.35
CA ILE A 24 10.85 35.52 -16.75
C ILE A 24 11.75 34.57 -15.96
N LYS A 25 11.26 34.04 -14.84
CA LYS A 25 11.95 32.98 -14.12
C LYS A 25 12.08 31.84 -15.11
N LYS A 26 13.29 31.57 -15.60
CA LYS A 26 13.53 30.37 -16.39
C LYS A 26 13.09 29.18 -15.54
N GLU A 27 12.09 28.45 -15.99
CA GLU A 27 11.70 27.19 -15.35
C GLU A 27 12.88 26.23 -15.44
N THR A 28 13.66 26.13 -14.37
CA THR A 28 14.63 25.06 -14.24
C THR A 28 13.85 23.75 -14.17
N LYS A 29 13.88 22.98 -15.27
CA LYS A 29 13.36 21.61 -15.28
C LYS A 29 14.10 20.81 -14.21
N ILE A 30 13.48 20.61 -13.06
CA ILE A 30 13.99 19.72 -12.03
C ILE A 30 13.93 18.31 -12.62
N ARG A 31 15.05 17.84 -13.17
CA ARG A 31 15.21 16.45 -13.59
C ARG A 31 15.33 15.59 -12.33
N ARG A 32 14.19 15.24 -11.73
CA ARG A 32 14.15 14.16 -10.75
C ARG A 32 14.48 12.88 -11.52
N GLN A 33 15.62 12.26 -11.20
CA GLN A 33 15.86 10.88 -11.61
C GLN A 33 14.64 10.07 -11.16
N PRO A 34 14.00 9.26 -12.02
CA PRO A 34 12.95 8.37 -11.53
C PRO A 34 13.60 7.54 -10.42
N VAL A 35 12.95 7.46 -9.26
CA VAL A 35 13.40 6.54 -8.22
C VAL A 35 13.36 5.16 -8.87
N LYS A 36 14.52 4.68 -9.33
CA LYS A 36 14.68 3.29 -9.74
C LYS A 36 14.37 2.55 -8.48
N ASN A 37 13.20 1.92 -8.43
CA ASN A 37 12.69 1.25 -7.24
C ASN A 37 13.75 0.24 -6.76
N PHE A 38 14.64 0.65 -5.88
CA PHE A 38 15.80 -0.12 -5.43
C PHE A 38 15.34 -1.42 -4.75
N MET A 39 14.13 -1.40 -4.22
CA MET A 39 13.44 -2.47 -3.51
C MET A 39 12.55 -3.35 -4.40
N LYS A 40 12.51 -3.16 -5.73
CA LYS A 40 11.80 -4.09 -6.62
C LYS A 40 12.73 -5.21 -7.07
N ARG A 41 13.21 -6.04 -6.14
CA ARG A 41 13.35 -7.46 -6.49
C ARG A 41 11.93 -7.97 -6.70
N LYS A 42 11.51 -7.90 -7.96
CA LYS A 42 10.22 -8.43 -8.40
C LYS A 42 10.33 -9.93 -8.17
N ILE A 43 9.76 -10.44 -7.07
CA ILE A 43 9.66 -11.89 -6.85
C ILE A 43 9.07 -12.47 -8.12
N VAL A 44 9.82 -13.33 -8.80
CA VAL A 44 9.43 -13.83 -10.10
C VAL A 44 8.46 -14.98 -9.89
N LYS A 45 7.50 -15.15 -10.80
CA LYS A 45 6.55 -16.27 -10.74
C LYS A 45 7.24 -17.64 -10.67
N SER A 46 8.48 -17.75 -11.15
CA SER A 46 9.31 -18.95 -11.04
C SER A 46 9.68 -19.28 -9.60
N ASP A 47 9.90 -18.27 -8.77
CA ASP A 47 10.34 -18.46 -7.38
C ASP A 47 9.19 -19.01 -6.54
N MET A 48 7.97 -18.52 -6.80
CA MET A 48 6.75 -19.00 -6.16
C MET A 48 6.42 -20.47 -6.47
N LYS A 49 6.87 -20.99 -7.62
CA LYS A 49 6.66 -22.40 -8.02
C LYS A 49 7.62 -23.39 -7.33
N LYS A 50 8.71 -22.89 -6.75
CA LYS A 50 9.72 -23.72 -6.08
C LYS A 50 9.39 -23.99 -4.60
N LEU A 51 8.42 -23.25 -4.06
CA LEU A 51 8.03 -23.33 -2.66
C LEU A 51 7.29 -24.63 -2.38
N LYS A 52 7.71 -25.33 -1.33
CA LYS A 52 7.06 -26.55 -0.83
C LYS A 52 6.43 -26.31 0.53
N TYR A 53 5.33 -26.98 0.81
CA TYR A 53 4.61 -26.89 2.07
C TYR A 53 5.49 -27.20 3.27
N SER A 54 6.32 -28.25 3.18
CA SER A 54 7.20 -28.68 4.27
C SER A 54 8.20 -27.60 4.72
N GLN A 55 8.54 -26.65 3.84
CA GLN A 55 9.42 -25.53 4.22
C GLN A 55 8.75 -24.54 5.19
N PHE A 56 7.42 -24.56 5.27
CA PHE A 56 6.61 -23.66 6.11
C PHE A 56 6.08 -24.34 7.37
N GLU A 57 6.27 -25.65 7.56
CA GLU A 57 5.87 -26.35 8.78
C GLU A 57 6.53 -25.77 10.04
N PRO A 58 7.85 -25.47 10.06
CA PRO A 58 8.47 -24.83 11.23
C PRO A 58 7.92 -23.42 11.50
N LEU A 59 7.46 -22.72 10.45
CA LEU A 59 6.87 -21.39 10.60
C LEU A 59 5.48 -21.48 11.25
N TYR A 60 4.72 -22.53 10.95
CA TYR A 60 3.44 -22.80 11.60
C TYR A 60 3.62 -23.16 13.07
N GLU A 61 4.60 -24.00 13.40
CA GLU A 61 4.92 -24.35 14.80
C GLU A 61 5.27 -23.10 15.61
N LEU A 62 6.12 -22.22 15.07
CA LEU A 62 6.46 -20.94 15.69
C LEU A 62 5.22 -20.05 15.91
N TRP A 63 4.31 -20.03 14.92
CA TRP A 63 3.07 -19.26 15.03
C TRP A 63 2.14 -19.82 16.12
N CYS A 64 2.05 -21.14 16.29
CA CYS A 64 1.27 -21.75 17.36
C CYS A 64 1.77 -21.34 18.74
N ASP A 65 3.09 -21.35 18.95
CA ASP A 65 3.68 -20.89 20.21
C ASP A 65 3.36 -19.42 20.46
N TYR A 66 3.58 -18.57 19.45
CA TYR A 66 3.23 -17.15 19.51
C TYR A 66 1.75 -16.93 19.85
N PHE A 67 0.84 -17.59 19.13
CA PHE A 67 -0.60 -17.41 19.31
C PHE A 67 -1.08 -17.92 20.68
N SER A 68 -0.51 -19.01 21.19
CA SER A 68 -0.82 -19.50 22.54
C SER A 68 -0.48 -18.48 23.61
N THR A 69 0.69 -17.83 23.53
CA THR A 69 1.06 -16.75 24.46
C THR A 69 0.15 -15.55 24.33
N LEU A 70 -0.33 -15.26 23.12
CA LEU A 70 -1.22 -14.14 22.84
C LEU A 70 -2.61 -14.36 23.44
N VAL A 71 -3.16 -15.58 23.39
CA VAL A 71 -4.52 -15.90 23.83
C VAL A 71 -4.60 -16.14 25.34
N ASN A 72 -3.57 -16.73 25.95
CA ASN A 72 -3.60 -17.15 27.37
C ASN A 72 -3.76 -15.98 28.39
N GLY A 73 -3.67 -14.72 27.96
CA GLY A 73 -3.56 -13.56 28.86
C GLY A 73 -4.83 -12.82 29.31
N SER A 74 -6.08 -13.16 28.92
CA SER A 74 -7.34 -12.59 29.51
C SER A 74 -8.59 -12.80 28.63
N GLY A 75 -9.67 -13.32 29.22
CA GLY A 75 -10.91 -13.69 28.52
C GLY A 75 -11.77 -12.55 27.95
N SER A 76 -11.43 -11.27 28.16
CA SER A 76 -12.20 -10.12 27.64
C SER A 76 -11.52 -9.35 26.52
N GLN A 77 -10.20 -9.53 26.32
CA GLN A 77 -9.42 -8.80 25.30
C GLN A 77 -8.81 -9.74 24.24
N CYS A 78 -9.34 -10.95 24.08
CA CYS A 78 -8.87 -11.87 23.03
C CYS A 78 -9.07 -11.27 21.64
N ASP A 79 -10.26 -10.70 21.37
CA ASP A 79 -10.63 -10.22 20.03
C ASP A 79 -9.72 -9.07 19.56
N ALA A 80 -9.44 -8.12 20.44
CA ALA A 80 -8.55 -7.00 20.14
C ALA A 80 -7.10 -7.42 19.89
N ARG A 81 -6.65 -8.51 20.54
CA ARG A 81 -5.31 -9.07 20.34
C ARG A 81 -5.22 -9.85 19.04
N VAL A 82 -6.22 -10.67 18.74
CA VAL A 82 -6.32 -11.41 17.48
C VAL A 82 -6.35 -10.45 16.29
N LEU A 83 -7.09 -9.33 16.38
CA LEU A 83 -7.13 -8.32 15.32
C LEU A 83 -5.75 -7.69 15.02
N ARG A 84 -4.87 -7.60 16.03
CA ARG A 84 -3.55 -7.00 15.92
C ARG A 84 -2.43 -8.04 15.74
N ALA A 85 -2.80 -9.31 15.67
CA ALA A 85 -1.85 -10.40 15.55
C ALA A 85 -1.19 -10.40 14.17
N ASP A 86 0.04 -10.92 14.13
CA ASP A 86 0.68 -11.31 12.89
C ASP A 86 0.11 -12.65 12.41
N TYR A 87 -0.26 -12.74 11.13
CA TYR A 87 -0.82 -13.94 10.50
C TYR A 87 0.16 -14.69 9.60
N HIS A 88 1.41 -14.25 9.47
CA HIS A 88 2.42 -15.00 8.72
C HIS A 88 2.72 -16.32 9.45
N GLY A 89 2.63 -17.45 8.73
CA GLY A 89 2.75 -18.78 9.34
C GLY A 89 1.45 -19.35 9.90
N CYS A 90 0.37 -18.56 9.96
CA CYS A 90 -0.91 -19.06 10.42
C CYS A 90 -1.51 -20.09 9.44
N MET A 91 -2.19 -21.11 9.98
CA MET A 91 -3.04 -21.99 9.18
C MET A 91 -4.42 -21.35 8.99
N LEU A 92 -4.80 -21.06 7.74
CA LEU A 92 -6.11 -20.49 7.42
C LEU A 92 -6.92 -21.42 6.51
N MET A 93 -8.23 -21.37 6.67
CA MET A 93 -9.20 -22.04 5.81
C MET A 93 -10.29 -21.04 5.39
N VAL A 94 -10.60 -21.01 4.10
CA VAL A 94 -11.70 -20.19 3.58
C VAL A 94 -13.03 -20.87 3.90
N ALA A 95 -13.74 -20.37 4.90
CA ALA A 95 -15.04 -20.89 5.30
C ALA A 95 -16.17 -20.42 4.36
N GLU A 96 -16.12 -19.16 3.93
CA GLU A 96 -17.13 -18.54 3.07
C GLU A 96 -16.46 -17.55 2.12
N ALA A 97 -16.97 -17.48 0.88
CA ALA A 97 -16.42 -16.62 -0.16
C ALA A 97 -17.48 -16.28 -1.20
N ALA A 98 -17.38 -15.08 -1.79
CA ALA A 98 -18.22 -14.68 -2.92
C ALA A 98 -18.05 -15.61 -4.14
N ASN A 99 -16.87 -16.19 -4.31
CA ASN A 99 -16.60 -17.22 -5.31
C ASN A 99 -16.60 -18.60 -4.65
N PRO A 100 -17.59 -19.48 -4.92
CA PRO A 100 -17.68 -20.81 -4.32
C PRO A 100 -16.46 -21.70 -4.55
N THR A 101 -15.71 -21.48 -5.63
CA THR A 101 -14.49 -22.27 -5.93
C THR A 101 -13.35 -22.03 -4.94
N GLN A 102 -13.44 -20.96 -4.13
CA GLN A 102 -12.44 -20.65 -3.11
C GLN A 102 -12.76 -21.25 -1.74
N ILE A 103 -14.01 -21.69 -1.54
CA ILE A 103 -14.44 -22.28 -0.27
C ILE A 103 -13.70 -23.60 -0.06
N GLY A 104 -13.22 -23.82 1.16
CA GLY A 104 -12.47 -25.02 1.55
C GLY A 104 -10.98 -24.98 1.19
N ILE A 105 -10.47 -23.91 0.57
CA ILE A 105 -9.02 -23.72 0.42
C ILE A 105 -8.40 -23.58 1.81
N CYS A 106 -7.42 -24.42 2.12
CA CYS A 106 -6.72 -24.45 3.38
C CYS A 106 -5.20 -24.48 3.16
N GLY A 107 -4.45 -23.72 3.95
CA GLY A 107 -3.01 -23.66 3.84
C GLY A 107 -2.35 -22.73 4.85
N ILE A 108 -1.02 -22.72 4.84
CA ILE A 108 -0.20 -21.85 5.69
C ILE A 108 -0.01 -20.51 4.99
N VAL A 109 -0.18 -19.41 5.73
CA VAL A 109 0.05 -18.06 5.21
C VAL A 109 1.53 -17.83 4.98
N THR A 110 1.91 -17.68 3.71
CA THR A 110 3.27 -17.34 3.29
C THR A 110 3.47 -15.83 3.25
N ARG A 111 2.44 -15.09 2.82
CA ARG A 111 2.53 -13.64 2.62
C ARG A 111 1.19 -12.97 2.86
N GLU A 112 1.22 -11.91 3.64
CA GLU A 112 0.12 -10.95 3.77
C GLU A 112 0.37 -9.73 2.86
N THR A 113 -0.66 -9.28 2.17
CA THR A 113 -0.69 -7.97 1.51
C THR A 113 -1.92 -7.21 1.95
N ARG A 114 -2.03 -5.94 1.57
CA ARG A 114 -3.09 -5.01 2.02
C ARG A 114 -4.51 -5.60 1.98
N GLN A 115 -4.80 -6.45 1.00
CA GLN A 115 -6.11 -7.04 0.85
C GLN A 115 -6.06 -8.53 0.56
N THR A 116 -4.86 -9.16 0.55
CA THR A 116 -4.71 -10.54 0.08
C THR A 116 -3.85 -11.41 0.98
N PHE A 117 -4.26 -12.67 1.14
CA PHE A 117 -3.43 -13.71 1.77
C PHE A 117 -2.90 -14.72 0.74
N MET A 118 -1.59 -14.94 0.72
CA MET A 118 -1.01 -16.04 -0.06
C MET A 118 -0.86 -17.27 0.82
N LEU A 119 -1.52 -18.36 0.45
CA LEU A 119 -1.53 -19.62 1.16
C LEU A 119 -0.74 -20.68 0.40
N ILE A 120 0.11 -21.44 1.10
CA ILE A 120 0.71 -22.67 0.57
C ILE A 120 -0.15 -23.87 1.00
N THR A 121 -0.65 -24.63 0.02
CA THR A 121 -1.43 -25.84 0.29
C THR A 121 -0.54 -27.07 0.42
N LYS A 122 -1.08 -28.15 0.97
CA LYS A 122 -0.36 -29.44 1.09
C LYS A 122 0.05 -30.06 -0.26
N GLN A 123 -0.49 -29.56 -1.38
CA GLN A 123 -0.13 -29.97 -2.74
C GLN A 123 1.02 -29.14 -3.32
N ASP A 124 1.82 -28.49 -2.48
CA ASP A 124 2.92 -27.59 -2.87
C ASP A 124 2.48 -26.49 -3.86
N ARG A 125 1.22 -26.05 -3.73
CA ARG A 125 0.64 -25.02 -4.59
C ARG A 125 0.42 -23.74 -3.79
N LEU A 126 1.04 -22.67 -4.26
CA LEU A 126 0.78 -21.33 -3.75
C LEU A 126 -0.51 -20.77 -4.38
N ILE A 127 -1.46 -20.39 -3.54
CA ILE A 127 -2.75 -19.83 -3.94
C ILE A 127 -2.86 -18.44 -3.33
N SER A 128 -3.34 -17.47 -4.12
CA SER A 128 -3.79 -16.20 -3.58
C SER A 128 -5.23 -16.37 -3.12
N ALA A 129 -5.43 -16.49 -1.81
CA ALA A 129 -6.72 -16.29 -1.19
C ALA A 129 -6.97 -14.78 -1.05
N PHE A 130 -8.25 -14.40 -0.99
CA PHE A 130 -8.76 -13.03 -1.08
C PHE A 130 -7.84 -12.00 -0.48
#